data_AF-A0A443SMD9-F1
#
_entry.id   AF-A0A443SMD9-F1
#
_cell.length_a   1.000
_cell.length_b   1.000
_cell.length_c   1.000
_cell.angle_alpha   90.00
_cell.angle_beta   90.00
_cell.angle_gamma   90.00
#
_symmetry.space_group_name_H-M   'P 1'
#
loop_
_entity.id
_entity.type
_entity.pdbx_description
1 polymer ?
#
loop_
_entity_poly.entity_id
_entity_poly.type
_entity_poly.pdbx_seq_one_letter_code
_entity_poly.pdbx_strand_id
1 'polypeptide(L)' 'MESIEKECTELKHKYDECFNSWFSEQFLNGKHQDKCRPLFMVYQECVKQAIKRRDIDVSEINKRVLETEKESDFSSQDKR' A
#
# COMPACT_ATOMS: atom_id res chain seq x y z
N MET A 1 -2.49 -8.28 -11.68
CA MET A 1 -2.49 -8.95 -10.36
C MET A 1 -3.88 -8.84 -9.75
N GLU A 2 -4.38 -9.88 -9.09
CA GLU A 2 -5.70 -9.85 -8.45
C GLU A 2 -5.66 -9.11 -7.11
N SER A 3 -6.81 -8.59 -6.69
CA SER A 3 -6.96 -8.03 -5.33
C SER A 3 -7.30 -9.13 -4.32
N ILE A 4 -7.39 -8.78 -3.03
CA ILE A 4 -7.76 -9.71 -1.94
C ILE A 4 -9.16 -10.31 -2.19
N GLU A 5 -10.06 -9.52 -2.78
CA GLU A 5 -11.39 -9.95 -3.20
C GLU A 5 -11.62 -9.66 -4.68
N LYS A 6 -12.40 -10.52 -5.33
CA LYS A 6 -12.68 -10.39 -6.77
C LYS A 6 -13.41 -9.09 -7.09
N GLU A 7 -14.29 -8.63 -6.21
CA GLU A 7 -15.03 -7.37 -6.36
C GLU A 7 -14.12 -6.13 -6.43
N CYS A 8 -12.93 -6.17 -5.81
CA CYS A 8 -11.98 -5.06 -5.82
C CYS A 8 -10.97 -5.13 -6.97
N THR A 9 -10.96 -6.19 -7.77
CA THR A 9 -9.91 -6.43 -8.79
C THR A 9 -9.99 -5.43 -9.94
N GLU A 10 -11.19 -5.14 -10.45
CA GLU A 10 -11.39 -4.13 -11.50
C GLU A 10 -11.01 -2.71 -11.02
N LEU A 11 -11.35 -2.39 -9.77
CA LEU A 11 -10.97 -1.11 -9.16
C LEU A 11 -9.46 -0.99 -8.98
N LYS A 12 -8.81 -2.11 -8.61
CA LYS A 12 -7.35 -2.20 -8.50
C LYS A 12 -6.69 -1.90 -9.84
N HIS A 13 -7.11 -2.54 -10.93
CA HIS A 13 -6.47 -2.36 -12.24
C HIS A 13 -6.56 -0.92 -12.72
N LYS A 14 -7.73 -0.28 -12.57
CA LYS A 14 -7.92 1.14 -12.93
C LYS A 14 -7.04 2.07 -12.10
N TYR A 15 -6.92 1.81 -10.80
CA TYR A 15 -6.04 2.60 -9.94
C TYR A 15 -4.56 2.37 -10.28
N ASP A 16 -4.13 1.12 -10.43
CA ASP A 16 -2.74 0.77 -10.73
C ASP A 16 -2.28 1.39 -12.06
N GLU A 17 -3.12 1.34 -13.09
CA GLU A 17 -2.83 1.97 -14.39
C GLU A 17 -2.67 3.49 -14.27
N CYS A 18 -3.61 4.16 -13.59
CA CYS A 18 -3.52 5.59 -13.31
C CYS A 18 -2.26 5.93 -12.53
N PHE A 19 -1.99 5.18 -11.45
CA PHE A 19 -0.86 5.42 -10.56
C PHE A 19 0.47 5.26 -11.30
N ASN A 20 0.63 4.22 -12.11
CA ASN A 20 1.88 3.98 -12.83
C ASN A 20 2.18 5.09 -13.84
N SER A 21 1.20 5.52 -14.64
CA SER A 21 1.37 6.66 -15.56
C SER A 21 1.67 7.95 -14.79
N TRP A 22 0.90 8.24 -13.73
CA TRP A 22 1.14 9.41 -12.89
C TRP A 22 2.53 9.40 -12.23
N PHE A 23 2.95 8.25 -11.70
CA PHE A 23 4.21 8.10 -11.01
C PHE A 23 5.38 8.36 -11.96
N SER A 24 5.39 7.70 -13.12
CA SER A 24 6.46 7.83 -14.12
C SER A 24 6.50 9.22 -14.77
N GLU A 25 5.34 9.80 -15.10
CA GLU A 25 5.30 11.03 -15.91
C GLU A 25 5.23 12.31 -15.09
N GLN A 26 4.69 12.27 -13.87
CA GLN A 26 4.44 13.46 -13.06
C GLN A 26 5.28 13.44 -11.80
N PHE A 27 5.14 12.40 -10.97
CA PHE A 27 5.77 12.35 -9.66
C PHE A 27 7.30 12.39 -9.75
N LEU A 28 7.90 11.54 -10.61
CA LEU A 28 9.36 11.54 -10.82
C LEU A 28 9.87 12.83 -11.47
N ASN A 29 9.02 13.57 -12.16
CA ASN A 29 9.32 14.86 -12.78
C ASN A 29 9.02 16.06 -11.85
N GLY A 30 8.82 15.82 -10.55
CA GLY A 30 8.61 16.87 -9.54
C GLY A 30 7.19 17.43 -9.47
N LYS A 31 6.22 16.82 -10.17
CA LYS A 31 4.80 17.19 -10.11
C LYS A 31 4.06 16.23 -9.17
N HIS A 32 3.81 16.69 -7.94
CA HIS A 32 3.21 15.88 -6.88
C HIS A 32 1.68 15.95 -6.80
N GLN A 33 1.00 16.48 -7.83
CA GLN A 33 -0.45 16.58 -7.82
C GLN A 33 -1.08 15.20 -8.04
N ASP A 34 -1.70 14.65 -7.00
CA ASP A 34 -2.32 13.33 -7.03
C ASP A 34 -3.65 13.34 -7.81
N LYS A 35 -3.58 12.90 -9.06
CA LYS A 35 -4.75 12.77 -9.96
C LYS A 35 -5.54 11.47 -9.72
N CYS A 36 -4.92 10.46 -9.12
CA CYS A 36 -5.50 9.12 -8.96
C CYS A 36 -6.24 8.96 -7.64
N ARG A 37 -6.14 9.93 -6.72
CA ARG A 37 -6.84 9.98 -5.44
C ARG A 37 -8.32 9.56 -5.46
N PRO A 38 -9.19 10.04 -6.35
CA PRO A 38 -10.59 9.61 -6.36
C PRO A 38 -10.75 8.12 -6.68
N LEU A 39 -9.96 7.57 -7.60
CA LEU A 39 -9.93 6.13 -7.87
C LEU A 39 -9.40 5.34 -6.67
N PHE A 40 -8.35 5.86 -6.03
CA PHE A 40 -7.77 5.26 -4.85
C PHE A 40 -8.77 5.18 -3.69
N MET A 41 -9.57 6.23 -3.45
CA MET A 41 -10.55 6.22 -2.36
C MET A 41 -11.59 5.10 -2.51
N VAL A 42 -12.08 4.88 -3.74
CA VAL A 42 -13.06 3.82 -4.02
C VAL A 42 -12.43 2.44 -3.87
N TYR A 43 -11.22 2.25 -4.41
CA TYR A 43 -10.48 0.99 -4.26
C TYR A 43 -10.14 0.70 -2.78
N GLN A 44 -9.64 1.69 -2.06
CA GLN A 44 -9.24 1.57 -0.66
C GLN A 44 -10.43 1.17 0.22
N GLU A 45 -11.61 1.74 0.00
CA GLU A 45 -12.82 1.37 0.74
C GLU A 45 -13.21 -0.10 0.49
N CYS A 46 -13.17 -0.54 -0.76
CA CYS A 46 -13.42 -1.94 -1.13
C CYS A 46 -12.47 -2.89 -0.39
N VAL A 47 -11.16 -2.59 -0.41
CA VAL A 47 -10.14 -3.43 0.26
C VAL A 47 -10.27 -3.40 1.77
N LYS A 48 -10.58 -2.26 2.39
CA LYS A 48 -10.81 -2.16 3.84
C LYS A 48 -11.96 -3.05 4.28
N GLN A 49 -13.04 -3.11 3.51
CA GLN A 49 -14.16 -4.00 3.79
C GLN A 49 -13.76 -5.47 3.63
N ALA A 50 -13.02 -5.81 2.57
CA ALA A 50 -12.49 -7.15 2.36
C ALA A 50 -11.60 -7.64 3.52
N ILE A 51 -10.66 -6.80 3.98
CA ILE A 51 -9.75 -7.09 5.10
C ILE A 51 -10.55 -7.40 6.38
N LYS A 52 -11.57 -6.58 6.68
CA LYS A 52 -12.44 -6.79 7.84
C LYS A 52 -13.22 -8.11 7.77
N ARG A 53 -13.74 -8.47 6.60
CA ARG A 53 -14.50 -9.73 6.41
C ARG A 53 -13.63 -10.98 6.53
N ARG A 54 -12.35 -10.88 6.15
CA ARG A 54 -11.37 -11.96 6.20
C ARG A 54 -10.65 -12.07 7.54
N ASP A 55 -10.98 -11.20 8.49
CA ASP A 55 -10.35 -11.12 9.82
C ASP A 55 -8.80 -11.02 9.74
N ILE A 56 -8.31 -10.25 8.77
CA ILE A 56 -6.88 -10.03 8.59
C ILE A 56 -6.44 -8.91 9.53
N ASP A 57 -5.60 -9.25 10.51
CA ASP A 57 -4.99 -8.25 11.38
C ASP A 57 -3.95 -7.41 10.63
N VAL A 58 -4.22 -6.11 10.55
CA VAL A 58 -3.35 -5.10 9.93
C VAL A 58 -2.66 -4.21 10.97
N SER A 59 -2.70 -4.57 12.25
CA SER A 59 -2.10 -3.80 13.34
C SER A 59 -0.58 -3.58 13.14
N GLU A 60 0.13 -4.59 12.65
CA GLU A 60 1.57 -4.55 12.41
C GLU A 60 1.98 -3.57 11.30
N ILE A 61 1.18 -3.44 10.22
CA ILE A 61 1.46 -2.50 9.13
C ILE A 61 1.16 -1.04 9.49
N ASN A 62 0.35 -0.82 10.53
CA ASN A 62 0.07 0.52 11.03
C ASN A 62 1.16 1.04 11.98
N LYS A 63 2.10 0.19 12.40
CA LYS A 63 3.27 0.63 13.17
C LYS A 63 4.13 1.49 12.26
N ARG A 64 4.44 2.72 12.69
CA ARG A 64 5.42 3.57 12.00
C ARG A 64 6.81 2.98 12.23
N VAL A 65 7.29 2.17 11.30
CA VAL A 65 8.61 1.49 11.39
C VAL A 65 9.79 2.44 11.10
N LEU A 66 9.55 3.69 10.70
CA LEU A 66 10.62 4.68 10.49
C LEU A 66 11.23 5.23 11.80
N GLU A 67 11.11 4.50 12.92
CA GLU A 67 11.84 4.78 14.17
C GLU A 67 13.20 4.07 14.11
N THR A 68 14.25 4.84 13.79
CA THR A 68 15.67 4.45 13.79
C THR A 68 16.17 3.90 15.15
N GLU A 69 15.32 3.85 16.17
CA GLU A 69 15.65 3.42 17.53
C GLU A 69 15.32 1.94 17.82
N LYS A 70 14.53 1.27 16.96
CA LYS A 70 14.16 -0.16 17.15
C LYS A 70 14.90 -1.13 16.24
N GLU A 71 15.89 -0.67 15.47
CA GLU A 71 16.81 -1.54 14.73
C GLU A 71 18.02 -2.00 15.57
N SER A 72 17.88 -2.09 16.89
CA SER A 72 18.98 -2.49 17.79
C SER A 72 18.82 -3.89 18.40
N ASP A 73 18.24 -4.86 17.70
CA ASP A 73 18.29 -6.26 18.19
C ASP A 73 18.16 -7.36 17.11
N PHE A 74 18.80 -7.18 15.94
CA PHE A 74 19.00 -8.30 14.99
C PHE A 74 20.44 -8.49 14.52
N SER A 75 21.40 -7.88 15.22
CA SER A 75 22.84 -8.07 14.98
C SER A 75 23.53 -8.53 16.26
N SER A 76 23.33 -9.79 16.66
CA SER A 76 24.29 -10.59 17.45
C SER A 76 23.80 -12.02 17.69
N GLN A 77 23.60 -12.82 16.64
CA GLN A 77 23.68 -14.28 16.75
C GLN A 77 24.46 -14.87 15.57
N ASP A 78 25.70 -14.40 15.41
CA ASP A 78 26.74 -15.15 14.71
C ASP A 78 28.09 -14.86 15.38
N LYS A 79 28.27 -15.45 16.56
CA LYS A 79 29.57 -15.71 17.16
C LYS A 79 29.52 -17.10 17.82
N ARG A 80 29.86 -18.13 17.04
CA ARG A 80 30.64 -19.25 17.56
C ARG A 80 31.56 -19.80 16.49
#